data_AF-A0A519UNC2-F1
#
_entry.id   AF-A0A519UNC2-F1
#
_cell.length_a   1.000
_cell.length_b   1.000
_cell.length_c   1.000
_cell.angle_alpha   90.00
_cell.angle_beta   90.00
_cell.angle_gamma   90.00
#
_symmetry.space_group_name_H-M   'P 1'
#
loop_
_entity.id
_entity.type
_entity.pdbx_description
1 polymer ?
#
loop_
_entity_poly.entity_id
_entity_poly.type
_entity_poly.pdbx_seq_one_letter_code
_entity_poly.pdbx_strand_id
1 'polypeptide(L)' 'MNTEENKNSFDWVWYIMGMIAGMLAVIAVTFHVGYILLGGIIGFILGAAFLNGVVKGRQY' A
#
# COMPACT_ATOMS: atom_id res chain seq x y z
N MET A 1 20.91 -18.18 -19.47
CA MET A 1 21.87 -17.72 -18.44
C MET A 1 21.39 -16.35 -18.00
N ASN A 2 21.02 -16.21 -16.72
CA ASN A 2 20.82 -14.99 -15.90
C ASN A 2 20.18 -13.77 -16.58
N THR A 3 19.05 -13.27 -16.10
CA THR A 3 18.98 -12.65 -14.76
C THR A 3 17.59 -12.80 -14.15
N GLU A 4 17.57 -13.37 -12.95
CA GLU A 4 16.64 -13.10 -11.86
C GLU A 4 15.55 -12.05 -12.18
N GLU A 5 14.40 -12.53 -12.67
CA GLU A 5 13.14 -11.80 -12.57
C GLU A 5 12.97 -11.48 -11.08
N ASN A 6 13.17 -10.21 -10.74
CA ASN A 6 13.41 -9.70 -9.40
C ASN A 6 12.38 -10.27 -8.39
N LYS A 7 12.76 -11.37 -7.71
CA LYS A 7 12.00 -12.00 -6.63
C LYS A 7 11.88 -11.10 -5.38
N ASN A 8 12.56 -9.95 -5.39
CA ASN A 8 12.54 -8.89 -4.39
C ASN A 8 11.84 -7.62 -4.89
N SER A 9 10.79 -7.73 -5.71
CA SER A 9 9.90 -6.59 -5.91
C SER A 9 9.14 -6.32 -4.61
N PHE A 10 9.63 -5.36 -3.82
CA PHE A 10 8.99 -4.89 -2.58
C PHE A 10 7.69 -4.08 -2.84
N ASP A 11 7.15 -4.14 -4.06
CA ASP A 11 5.88 -3.54 -4.46
C ASP A 11 4.73 -3.89 -3.50
N TRP A 12 4.67 -5.15 -3.07
CA TRP A 12 3.64 -5.63 -2.15
C TRP A 12 3.70 -4.95 -0.78
N VAL A 13 4.89 -4.50 -0.35
CA VAL A 13 5.06 -3.76 0.91
C VAL A 13 4.32 -2.44 0.85
N TRP A 14 4.37 -1.74 -0.28
CA TRP A 14 3.66 -0.46 -0.45
C TRP A 14 2.14 -0.64 -0.41
N TYR A 15 1.63 -1.73 -0.96
CA TYR A 15 0.21 -2.06 -0.85
C TYR A 15 -0.22 -2.34 0.60
N ILE A 16 0.55 -3.12 1.35
CA ILE A 16 0.25 -3.43 2.76
C ILE A 16 0.43 -2.21 3.65
N MET A 17 1.48 -1.42 3.44
CA MET A 17 1.72 -0.18 4.18
C MET A 17 0.59 0.82 3.95
N GLY A 18 0.10 0.96 2.71
CA GLY A 18 -1.06 1.78 2.39
C GLY A 18 -2.31 1.31 3.14
N MET A 19 -2.58 0.00 3.13
CA MET A 19 -3.73 -0.58 3.84
C MET A 19 -3.67 -0.34 5.35
N ILE A 20 -2.52 -0.64 5.98
CA ILE A 20 -2.34 -0.45 7.42
C ILE A 20 -2.44 1.04 7.78
N ALA A 21 -1.81 1.93 6.99
CA ALA A 21 -1.91 3.37 7.21
C ALA A 21 -3.37 3.86 7.10
N GLY A 22 -4.13 3.36 6.13
CA GLY A 22 -5.55 3.68 5.97
C GLY A 22 -6.40 3.19 7.14
N MET A 23 -6.14 1.98 7.64
CA MET A 23 -6.82 1.46 8.84
C MET A 23 -6.48 2.29 10.08
N LEU A 24 -5.19 2.58 10.31
CA LEU A 24 -4.73 3.37 11.45
C LEU A 24 -5.28 4.81 11.42
N ALA A 25 -5.35 5.43 10.25
CA ALA A 25 -5.94 6.76 10.09
C ALA A 25 -7.41 6.78 10.49
N VAL A 26 -8.19 5.75 10.14
CA VAL A 26 -9.58 5.66 10.57
C VAL A 26 -9.70 5.31 12.05
N ILE A 27 -8.85 4.42 12.57
CA ILE A 27 -8.80 4.07 14.00
C ILE A 27 -8.55 5.31 14.87
N ALA A 28 -7.74 6.26 14.40
CA ALA A 28 -7.49 7.50 15.12
C ALA A 28 -8.74 8.38 15.32
N VAL A 29 -9.79 8.17 14.52
CA VAL A 29 -11.05 8.94 14.57
C VAL A 29 -12.21 8.11 15.09
N THR A 30 -12.25 6.80 14.79
CA THR A 30 -13.36 5.91 15.17
C THR A 30 -12.92 4.45 15.28
N PHE A 31 -13.45 3.74 16.29
CA PHE A 31 -13.24 2.31 16.49
C PHE A 31 -14.30 1.43 15.78
N HIS A 32 -15.15 2.04 14.96
CA HIS A 32 -16.22 1.30 14.28
C HIS A 32 -15.65 0.44 13.14
N VAL A 33 -15.74 -0.88 13.29
CA VAL A 33 -15.09 -1.89 12.43
C VAL A 33 -15.37 -1.68 10.94
N GLY A 34 -16.60 -1.33 10.57
CA GLY A 34 -16.96 -1.09 9.15
C GLY A 34 -16.15 0.05 8.51
N TYR A 35 -15.92 1.14 9.24
CA TYR A 35 -15.14 2.27 8.73
C TYR A 35 -13.65 1.95 8.70
N ILE A 36 -13.15 1.16 9.65
CA ILE A 36 -11.74 0.71 9.67
C ILE A 36 -11.45 -0.13 8.42
N LEU A 37 -12.34 -1.06 8.07
CA LEU A 37 -12.22 -1.86 6.84
C LEU A 37 -12.27 -0.99 5.59
N LEU A 38 -13.19 -0.01 5.54
CA LEU A 38 -13.25 0.96 4.45
C LEU A 38 -11.96 1.77 4.32
N GLY A 39 -11.41 2.23 5.45
CA GLY A 39 -10.12 2.92 5.52
C GLY A 39 -8.97 2.08 4.99
N GLY A 40 -8.96 0.78 5.32
CA GLY A 40 -7.98 -0.17 4.78
C GLY A 40 -8.08 -0.33 3.26
N ILE A 41 -9.28 -0.45 2.71
CA ILE A 41 -9.49 -0.56 1.25
C ILE A 41 -9.03 0.71 0.55
N ILE A 42 -9.41 1.89 1.06
CA ILE A 42 -8.99 3.18 0.50
C ILE A 42 -7.46 3.32 0.60
N GLY A 43 -6.88 3.00 1.75
CA GLY A 43 -5.44 3.02 1.97
C GLY A 43 -4.67 2.08 1.03
N PHE A 44 -5.22 0.90 0.75
CA PHE A 44 -4.65 -0.04 -0.22
C PHE A 44 -4.62 0.56 -1.64
N ILE A 45 -5.73 1.16 -2.09
CA ILE A 45 -5.81 1.81 -3.41
C ILE A 45 -4.81 2.97 -3.51
N LEU A 46 -4.71 3.80 -2.46
CA LEU A 46 -3.75 4.90 -2.40
C LEU A 46 -2.30 4.40 -2.37
N GLY A 47 -2.01 3.33 -1.62
CA GLY A 47 -0.69 2.68 -1.61
C GLY A 47 -0.30 2.16 -3.00
N ALA A 48 -1.27 1.64 -3.76
CA ALA A 48 -1.04 1.20 -5.12
C ALA A 48 -0.81 2.36 -6.11
N ALA A 49 -1.59 3.44 -5.98
CA ALA A 49 -1.37 4.66 -6.75
C ALA A 49 0.01 5.28 -6.45
N PHE A 50 0.42 5.29 -5.17
CA PHE A 50 1.73 5.76 -4.72
C PHE A 50 2.86 4.92 -5.32
N LEU A 51 2.73 3.59 -5.31
CA LEU A 51 3.72 2.70 -5.90
C LEU A 51 3.91 3.00 -7.40
N ASN A 52 2.82 3.10 -8.15
CA ASN A 52 2.88 3.31 -9.60
C ASN A 52 3.36 4.72 -9.97
N GLY A 53 2.96 5.75 -9.21
CA GLY A 53 3.29 7.14 -9.50
C GLY A 53 4.66 7.61 -8.97
N VAL A 54 5.09 7.09 -7.81
CA VAL A 54 6.27 7.61 -7.09
C VAL A 54 7.41 6.60 -7.06
N VAL A 55 7.12 5.33 -6.75
CA VAL A 55 8.16 4.32 -6.53
C VAL A 55 8.66 3.75 -7.85
N LYS A 56 7.75 3.38 -8.76
CA LYS A 56 8.09 2.81 -10.07
C LYS A 56 8.54 3.83 -11.11
N GLY A 57 8.19 5.11 -10.92
CA GLY A 57 8.67 6.20 -11.77
C GLY A 57 10.16 6.48 -11.63
N ARG A 58 10.84 5.90 -10.63
CA ARG A 58 12.30 5.96 -10.46
C ARG A 58 12.95 4.71 -11.04
N GLN A 59 12.99 4.60 -12.37
CA GLN A 59 14.02 3.75 -12.99
C GLN A 59 15.37 4.44 -12.78
N TYR A 60 16.27 3.78 -12.04
CA TYR A 60 17.71 4.06 -12.06
C TYR A 60 18.35 3.28 -13.20
#